data_AF-A0A1Y1VSS7-F1
#
_entry.id   AF-A0A1Y1VSS7-F1
#
_cell.length_a   1.000
_cell.length_b   1.000
_cell.length_c   1.000
_cell.angle_alpha   90.00
_cell.angle_beta   90.00
_cell.angle_gamma   90.00
#
_symmetry.space_group_name_H-M   'P 1'
#
loop_
_entity.id
_entity.type
_entity.pdbx_description
1 polymer ?
#
loop_
_entity_poly.entity_id
_entity_poly.type
_entity_poly.pdbx_seq_one_letter_code
_entity_poly.pdbx_strand_id
1 'polypeptide(L)'
;MPDISDARYTSNGIEQQGFVQQSDIFMDSCVVEIPESYALIDQINNITPFVRLHRVFGDGYRFKYMKCMTSARNGKVSVYKVSAPNVAIADPALTDIFLRMHQEHVFLLNYDITMDCLNISSRAVIKEFLLDNEISSNDILDDEDKVGANCISWFTEEDEIKNRNKLFNKFVQLLESGEVRNQLTSKLSELVMPTSQQFGETLVACRNEGLMRLELTVHSPELKEVEWNTNLIASTLEFLSNCRTFATSYEKQWMALVDQIHTKHMLCIYFHKEHTLGYCHWFNRTTMKKQGIAKKLKENEDMMTVVSNLTFNGHPTVLLTYATSSGPLESEVVLRRDNTNITIVPSQKNSFWPVASRERQQHTFAEMGLVNYRGMHIDWLTAQQAREKVCLSTLSSISEDTDDLGIDDLIADITNIELDDLEPTYIRENTDLRPARYKVAYNILHAGDEFLVSHYFLYTFRGLPFYYLDIYMIHNEVVSNTHTHIKIQASSPFGEYIASVIGQPNQEVVLKVTRIHNRIIHIERI
;
A
#
# COMPACT_ATOMS: atom_id res chain seq x y z
N MET A 1 -9.11 20.90 11.12
CA MET A 1 -8.65 19.51 11.22
C MET A 1 -7.35 19.52 11.97
N PRO A 2 -6.91 18.37 12.49
CA PRO A 2 -5.59 18.28 13.02
C PRO A 2 -4.56 18.35 11.89
N ASP A 3 -3.95 19.52 11.74
CA ASP A 3 -2.88 19.76 10.77
C ASP A 3 -1.54 19.37 11.38
N ILE A 4 -0.83 18.45 10.73
CA ILE A 4 0.48 17.96 11.16
C ILE A 4 1.64 18.68 10.48
N SER A 5 1.38 19.67 9.61
CA SER A 5 2.47 20.51 9.11
C SER A 5 3.29 21.06 10.27
N ASP A 6 4.60 21.11 10.08
CA ASP A 6 5.56 21.58 11.06
C ASP A 6 5.69 20.72 12.33
N ALA A 7 5.12 19.51 12.35
CA ALA A 7 5.38 18.55 13.43
C ALA A 7 6.90 18.29 13.55
N ARG A 8 7.45 18.62 14.72
CA ARG A 8 8.90 18.60 14.95
C ARG A 8 9.36 17.22 15.38
N TYR A 9 9.41 16.28 14.45
CA TYR A 9 9.78 14.89 14.73
C TYR A 9 11.21 14.70 15.23
N THR A 10 12.11 15.65 15.00
CA THR A 10 13.48 15.64 15.52
C THR A 10 13.61 16.33 16.87
N SER A 11 12.57 17.04 17.34
CA SER A 11 12.62 17.74 18.63
C SER A 11 12.65 16.72 19.77
N ASN A 12 13.59 16.87 20.69
CA ASN A 12 13.87 15.94 21.80
C ASN A 12 14.58 14.63 21.43
N GLY A 13 15.06 14.50 20.19
CA GLY A 13 16.03 13.47 19.80
C GLY A 13 17.41 13.71 20.42
N ILE A 14 18.19 12.65 20.61
CA ILE A 14 19.61 12.77 20.99
C ILE A 14 20.38 13.08 19.71
N GLU A 15 21.08 14.21 19.68
CA GLU A 15 21.88 14.60 18.53
C GLU A 15 23.00 13.57 18.25
N GLN A 16 23.19 13.27 16.97
CA GLN A 16 24.16 12.34 16.42
C GLN A 16 24.81 12.97 15.18
N GLN A 17 25.84 12.31 14.64
CA GLN A 17 26.43 12.63 13.35
C GLN A 17 26.22 11.47 12.39
N GLY A 18 25.79 11.81 11.18
CA GLY A 18 25.58 10.88 10.09
C GLY A 18 24.44 9.89 10.31
N PHE A 19 24.29 9.03 9.32
CA PHE A 19 23.32 7.94 9.32
C PHE A 19 24.07 6.62 9.47
N VAL A 20 23.49 5.69 10.22
CA VAL A 20 24.09 4.35 10.43
C VAL A 20 23.28 3.36 9.61
N GLN A 21 23.95 2.62 8.72
CA GLN A 21 23.30 1.57 7.92
C GLN A 21 22.62 0.54 8.83
N GLN A 22 21.38 0.18 8.51
CA GLN A 22 20.58 -0.77 9.28
C GLN A 22 20.03 -1.94 8.46
N SER A 23 20.16 -1.88 7.14
CA SER A 23 19.72 -2.94 6.23
C SER A 23 20.72 -3.17 5.10
N ASP A 24 20.54 -4.27 4.38
CA ASP A 24 21.16 -4.42 3.06
C ASP A 24 20.61 -3.38 2.07
N ILE A 25 21.18 -3.37 0.87
CA ILE A 25 20.72 -2.57 -0.25
C ILE A 25 19.70 -3.37 -1.05
N PHE A 26 18.53 -2.79 -1.31
CA PHE A 26 17.46 -3.43 -2.07
C PHE A 26 17.04 -2.58 -3.26
N MET A 27 16.65 -3.24 -4.35
CA MET A 27 15.84 -2.60 -5.38
C MET A 27 14.40 -2.48 -4.86
N ASP A 28 13.91 -1.24 -4.73
CA ASP A 28 12.54 -0.95 -4.24
C ASP A 28 11.55 -0.90 -5.42
N SER A 29 11.95 -0.28 -6.52
CA SER A 29 11.12 -0.20 -7.71
C SER A 29 11.94 0.05 -8.98
N CYS A 30 11.34 -0.18 -10.14
CA CYS A 30 11.88 0.30 -11.40
C CYS A 30 10.78 0.89 -12.28
N VAL A 31 11.19 1.77 -13.20
CA VAL A 31 10.31 2.30 -14.22
C VAL A 31 10.73 1.71 -15.55
N VAL A 32 9.74 1.15 -16.26
CA VAL A 32 9.96 0.48 -17.53
C VAL A 32 9.03 1.04 -18.60
N GLU A 33 9.45 0.95 -19.85
CA GLU A 33 8.65 1.26 -21.01
C GLU A 33 8.44 0.02 -21.89
N ILE A 34 7.23 -0.07 -22.45
CA ILE A 34 6.83 -1.12 -23.38
C ILE A 34 6.41 -0.43 -24.70
N PRO A 35 7.11 -0.69 -25.82
CA PRO A 35 6.80 -0.03 -27.09
C PRO A 35 5.49 -0.51 -27.69
N GLU A 36 4.65 0.42 -28.15
CA GLU A 36 3.40 0.11 -28.83
C GLU A 36 3.61 -0.51 -30.21
N SER A 37 4.83 -0.44 -30.78
CA SER A 37 5.16 -1.14 -32.03
C SER A 37 4.99 -2.66 -31.93
N TYR A 38 5.04 -3.22 -30.71
CA TYR A 38 4.77 -4.63 -30.47
C TYR A 38 3.27 -4.95 -30.35
N ALA A 39 2.39 -3.94 -30.36
CA ALA A 39 0.94 -4.11 -30.22
C ALA A 39 0.32 -5.02 -31.28
N LEU A 40 0.88 -5.08 -32.50
CA LEU A 40 0.38 -5.97 -33.55
C LEU A 40 0.68 -7.45 -33.23
N ILE A 41 1.89 -7.75 -32.77
CA ILE A 41 2.30 -9.10 -32.32
C ILE A 41 1.52 -9.48 -31.06
N ASP A 42 1.29 -8.52 -30.18
CA ASP A 42 0.51 -8.66 -28.95
C ASP A 42 -0.97 -8.93 -29.21
N GLN A 43 -1.56 -8.26 -30.20
CA GLN A 43 -2.94 -8.52 -30.64
C GLN A 43 -3.08 -9.92 -31.23
N ILE A 44 -2.11 -10.37 -32.04
CA ILE A 44 -2.12 -11.71 -32.63
C ILE A 44 -2.00 -12.80 -31.55
N ASN A 45 -1.23 -12.56 -30.48
CA ASN A 45 -0.99 -13.53 -29.42
C ASN A 45 -1.80 -13.30 -28.14
N ASN A 46 -2.72 -12.34 -28.14
CA ASN A 46 -3.50 -11.88 -26.99
C ASN A 46 -2.64 -11.56 -25.74
N ILE A 47 -1.47 -10.96 -25.94
CA ILE A 47 -0.52 -10.59 -24.88
C ILE A 47 -0.80 -9.14 -24.48
N THR A 48 -1.22 -8.92 -23.24
CA THR A 48 -1.34 -7.55 -22.71
C THR A 48 0.00 -7.07 -22.13
N PRO A 49 0.21 -5.74 -21.98
CA PRO A 49 1.38 -5.22 -21.28
C PRO A 49 1.56 -5.80 -19.87
N PHE A 50 0.47 -6.05 -19.14
CA PHE A 50 0.51 -6.70 -17.83
C PHE A 50 1.00 -8.16 -17.91
N VAL A 51 0.61 -8.90 -18.96
CA VAL A 51 1.12 -10.27 -19.18
C VAL A 51 2.63 -10.24 -19.42
N ARG A 52 3.15 -9.30 -20.23
CA ARG A 52 4.60 -9.12 -20.42
C ARG A 52 5.31 -8.84 -19.10
N LEU A 53 4.79 -7.89 -18.32
CA LEU A 53 5.34 -7.56 -17.00
C LEU A 53 5.34 -8.78 -16.06
N HIS A 54 4.27 -9.56 -16.02
CA HIS A 54 4.22 -10.80 -15.23
C HIS A 54 5.21 -11.86 -15.71
N ARG A 55 5.46 -12.01 -17.02
CA ARG A 55 6.48 -12.94 -17.54
C ARG A 55 7.90 -12.54 -17.15
N VAL A 56 8.17 -11.23 -17.09
CA VAL A 56 9.47 -10.69 -16.71
C VAL A 56 9.70 -10.81 -15.20
N PHE A 57 8.80 -10.22 -14.42
CA PHE A 57 8.99 -9.99 -12.99
C PHE A 57 8.41 -11.10 -12.12
N GLY A 58 7.44 -11.87 -12.63
CA GLY A 58 6.78 -12.93 -11.88
C GLY A 58 5.81 -12.41 -10.81
N ASP A 59 5.46 -13.32 -9.90
CA ASP A 59 4.57 -13.02 -8.77
C ASP A 59 5.30 -12.24 -7.66
N GLY A 60 4.56 -11.43 -6.91
CA GLY A 60 5.08 -10.62 -5.80
C GLY A 60 5.45 -9.19 -6.18
N TYR A 61 5.69 -8.92 -7.46
CA TYR A 61 5.83 -7.55 -7.98
C TYR A 61 4.47 -6.89 -8.19
N ARG A 62 4.43 -5.56 -8.05
CA ARG A 62 3.22 -4.75 -8.28
C ARG A 62 3.43 -3.80 -9.44
N PHE A 63 2.49 -3.76 -10.37
CA PHE A 63 2.58 -2.96 -11.59
C PHE A 63 1.58 -1.81 -11.55
N LYS A 64 2.05 -0.61 -11.89
CA LYS A 64 1.22 0.60 -12.00
C LYS A 64 1.48 1.29 -13.32
N TYR A 65 0.45 1.42 -14.15
CA TYR A 65 0.52 2.27 -15.34
C TYR A 65 0.71 3.73 -14.94
N MET A 66 1.66 4.40 -15.59
CA MET A 66 1.96 5.80 -15.33
C MET A 66 1.40 6.71 -16.40
N LYS A 67 1.79 6.48 -17.67
CA LYS A 67 1.43 7.31 -18.81
C LYS A 67 1.84 6.65 -20.13
N CYS A 68 1.32 7.19 -21.22
CA CYS A 68 1.82 6.97 -22.57
C CYS A 68 2.69 8.17 -22.95
N MET A 69 3.79 7.94 -23.67
CA MET A 69 4.65 9.00 -24.18
C MET A 69 5.38 8.57 -25.46
N THR A 70 6.08 9.50 -26.09
CA THR A 70 6.99 9.21 -27.21
C THR A 70 8.41 9.15 -26.69
N SER A 71 8.97 7.94 -26.66
CA SER A 71 10.39 7.66 -26.41
C SER A 71 11.19 7.97 -27.67
N ALA A 72 12.35 8.62 -27.50
CA ALA A 72 13.26 8.90 -28.61
C ALA A 72 13.82 7.61 -29.24
N ARG A 73 13.98 6.56 -28.43
CA ARG A 73 14.54 5.27 -28.85
C ARG A 73 13.46 4.34 -29.42
N ASN A 74 12.29 4.32 -28.79
CA ASN A 74 11.29 3.26 -28.98
C ASN A 74 9.96 3.77 -29.57
N GLY A 75 9.89 5.04 -29.96
CA GLY A 75 8.66 5.63 -30.50
C GLY A 75 7.57 5.72 -29.43
N LYS A 76 6.32 5.41 -29.79
CA LYS A 76 5.21 5.48 -28.83
C LYS A 76 5.29 4.33 -27.83
N VAL A 77 5.30 4.64 -26.53
CA VAL A 77 5.50 3.68 -25.44
C VAL A 77 4.46 3.86 -24.34
N SER A 78 4.17 2.77 -23.64
CA SER A 78 3.47 2.77 -22.37
C SER A 78 4.45 2.61 -21.22
N VAL A 79 4.38 3.49 -20.22
CA VAL A 79 5.30 3.54 -19.08
C VAL A 79 4.64 2.98 -17.84
N TYR A 80 5.35 2.10 -17.14
CA TYR A 80 4.91 1.43 -15.93
C TYR A 80 5.92 1.59 -14.81
N LYS A 81 5.45 1.83 -13.58
CA LYS A 81 6.23 1.62 -12.36
C LYS A 81 6.01 0.19 -11.88
N VAL A 82 7.10 -0.50 -11.60
CA VAL A 82 7.16 -1.87 -11.10
C VAL A 82 7.73 -1.82 -9.69
N SER A 83 6.91 -2.09 -8.68
CA SER A 83 7.37 -2.13 -7.28
C SER A 83 7.84 -3.54 -6.94
N ALA A 84 9.04 -3.63 -6.39
CA ALA A 84 9.67 -4.88 -5.98
C ALA A 84 9.31 -5.25 -4.53
N PRO A 85 9.33 -6.54 -4.17
CA PRO A 85 9.14 -6.99 -2.80
C PRO A 85 10.43 -6.84 -1.95
N ASN A 86 11.14 -5.71 -2.07
CA ASN A 86 12.47 -5.46 -1.46
C ASN A 86 13.52 -6.53 -1.83
N VAL A 87 13.77 -6.72 -3.13
CA VAL A 87 14.79 -7.69 -3.57
C VAL A 87 16.18 -7.12 -3.37
N ALA A 88 17.07 -7.87 -2.70
CA ALA A 88 18.44 -7.43 -2.47
C ALA A 88 19.16 -7.17 -3.80
N ILE A 89 19.95 -6.09 -3.89
CA ILE A 89 20.63 -5.74 -5.15
C ILE A 89 21.62 -6.83 -5.60
N ALA A 90 22.14 -7.61 -4.65
CA ALA A 90 23.03 -8.74 -4.89
C ALA A 90 22.29 -10.04 -5.21
N ASP A 91 20.96 -10.06 -5.22
CA ASP A 91 20.16 -11.26 -5.52
C ASP A 91 20.33 -11.64 -7.00
N PRO A 92 20.83 -12.86 -7.33
CA PRO A 92 20.97 -13.31 -8.71
C PRO A 92 19.66 -13.28 -9.51
N ALA A 93 18.49 -13.35 -8.85
CA ALA A 93 17.20 -13.27 -9.51
C ALA A 93 16.98 -11.94 -10.24
N LEU A 94 17.63 -10.85 -9.80
CA LEU A 94 17.58 -9.57 -10.52
C LEU A 94 18.23 -9.69 -11.89
N THR A 95 19.41 -10.31 -11.99
CA THR A 95 20.09 -10.54 -13.27
C THR A 95 19.18 -11.29 -14.24
N ASP A 96 18.50 -12.34 -13.77
CA ASP A 96 17.55 -13.09 -14.58
C ASP A 96 16.35 -12.24 -15.03
N ILE A 97 15.84 -11.35 -14.17
CA ILE A 97 14.76 -10.41 -14.51
C ILE A 97 15.20 -9.48 -15.65
N PHE A 98 16.39 -8.89 -15.56
CA PHE A 98 16.89 -7.97 -16.59
C PHE A 98 17.19 -8.68 -17.91
N LEU A 99 17.62 -9.93 -17.88
CA LEU A 99 17.75 -10.75 -19.09
C LEU A 99 16.36 -11.03 -19.74
N ARG A 100 15.35 -11.36 -18.93
CA ARG A 100 13.97 -11.57 -19.42
C ARG A 100 13.34 -10.29 -19.96
N MET A 101 13.65 -9.13 -19.39
CA MET A 101 13.19 -7.82 -19.89
C MET A 101 13.51 -7.65 -21.38
N HIS A 102 14.75 -7.97 -21.77
CA HIS A 102 15.17 -7.90 -23.17
C HIS A 102 14.36 -8.85 -24.07
N GLN A 103 14.15 -10.10 -23.62
CA GLN A 103 13.40 -11.12 -24.34
C GLN A 103 11.91 -10.76 -24.53
N GLU A 104 11.32 -10.09 -23.53
CA GLU A 104 9.92 -9.68 -23.53
C GLU A 104 9.71 -8.24 -24.01
N HIS A 105 10.74 -7.60 -24.57
CA HIS A 105 10.71 -6.23 -25.10
C HIS A 105 10.22 -5.18 -24.08
N VAL A 106 10.65 -5.35 -22.83
CA VAL A 106 10.43 -4.40 -21.73
C VAL A 106 11.74 -3.67 -21.50
N PHE A 107 11.75 -2.34 -21.57
CA PHE A 107 12.98 -1.55 -21.49
C PHE A 107 13.03 -0.75 -20.20
N LEU A 108 14.17 -0.78 -19.52
CA LEU A 108 14.38 -0.02 -18.29
C LEU A 108 14.55 1.48 -18.61
N LEU A 109 13.96 2.34 -17.78
CA LEU A 109 14.19 3.78 -17.80
C LEU A 109 15.01 4.25 -16.60
N ASN A 110 14.72 3.68 -15.44
CA ASN A 110 15.44 3.90 -14.19
C ASN A 110 15.03 2.85 -13.17
N TYR A 111 15.79 2.77 -12.09
CA TYR A 111 15.48 1.93 -10.94
C TYR A 111 15.86 2.64 -9.64
N ASP A 112 15.11 2.34 -8.59
CA ASP A 112 15.28 2.85 -7.25
C ASP A 112 15.99 1.78 -6.42
N ILE A 113 17.18 2.10 -5.91
CA ILE A 113 17.84 1.33 -4.84
C ILE A 113 17.62 2.04 -3.52
N THR A 114 17.44 1.27 -2.45
CA THR A 114 17.14 1.80 -1.13
C THR A 114 17.98 1.14 -0.05
N MET A 115 18.25 1.91 1.00
CA MET A 115 18.87 1.46 2.23
C MET A 115 18.17 2.13 3.41
N ASP A 116 17.80 1.33 4.40
CA ASP A 116 17.25 1.81 5.66
C ASP A 116 18.39 2.11 6.64
N CYS A 117 18.31 3.25 7.32
CA CYS A 117 19.35 3.78 8.21
C CYS A 117 18.75 4.20 9.57
N LEU A 118 19.55 4.13 10.63
CA LEU A 118 19.24 4.72 11.93
C LEU A 118 19.43 6.25 11.93
N ASN A 119 18.84 6.87 12.94
CA ASN A 119 18.73 8.32 13.13
C ASN A 119 17.82 8.96 12.08
N ILE A 120 17.27 10.13 12.41
CA ILE A 120 16.44 10.92 11.50
C ILE A 120 17.01 12.32 11.39
N SER A 121 16.62 13.06 10.35
CA SER A 121 16.91 14.48 10.22
C SER A 121 15.75 15.20 9.53
N SER A 122 15.78 16.53 9.54
CA SER A 122 14.77 17.36 8.87
C SER A 122 15.29 17.86 7.53
N ARG A 123 14.37 18.21 6.63
CA ARG A 123 14.67 18.83 5.33
C ARG A 123 15.57 20.06 5.50
N ALA A 124 15.29 20.91 6.48
CA ALA A 124 16.08 22.12 6.74
C ALA A 124 17.54 21.81 7.09
N VAL A 125 17.77 20.86 8.00
CA VAL A 125 19.13 20.46 8.43
C VAL A 125 19.91 19.82 7.28
N ILE A 126 19.27 18.95 6.50
CA ILE A 126 19.94 18.31 5.36
C ILE A 126 20.21 19.35 4.26
N LYS A 127 19.27 20.27 3.99
CA LYS A 127 19.45 21.33 2.98
C LYS A 127 20.64 22.23 3.32
N GLU A 128 20.78 22.63 4.58
CA GLU A 128 21.94 23.39 5.07
C GLU A 128 23.24 22.61 4.83
N PHE A 129 23.28 21.34 5.25
CA PHE A 129 24.43 20.46 5.03
C PHE A 129 24.80 20.32 3.55
N LEU A 130 23.82 20.14 2.66
CA LEU A 130 24.05 20.02 1.21
C LEU A 130 24.70 21.29 0.64
N LEU A 131 24.19 22.47 1.01
CA LEU A 131 24.72 23.75 0.54
C LEU A 131 26.14 24.01 1.06
N ASP A 132 26.41 23.65 2.32
CA ASP A 132 27.74 23.79 2.93
C ASP A 132 28.78 22.85 2.30
N ASN A 133 28.33 21.76 1.66
CA ASN A 133 29.17 20.76 1.00
C ASN A 133 29.04 20.82 -0.54
N GLU A 134 28.90 22.04 -1.08
CA GLU A 134 29.02 22.35 -2.51
C GLU A 134 27.92 21.77 -3.42
N ILE A 135 26.83 21.23 -2.87
CA ILE A 135 25.65 20.89 -3.68
C ILE A 135 24.90 22.17 -4.02
N SER A 136 24.77 22.45 -5.32
CA SER A 136 24.06 23.62 -5.81
C SER A 136 22.60 23.61 -5.39
N SER A 137 22.06 24.79 -5.06
CA SER A 137 20.62 24.94 -4.79
C SER A 137 19.73 24.50 -5.94
N ASN A 138 20.23 24.53 -7.18
CA ASN A 138 19.50 24.07 -8.37
C ASN A 138 19.40 22.54 -8.46
N ASP A 139 20.29 21.82 -7.77
CA ASP A 139 20.29 20.36 -7.72
C ASP A 139 19.45 19.84 -6.55
N ILE A 140 19.10 20.70 -5.58
CA ILE A 140 18.16 20.39 -4.50
C ILE A 140 16.73 20.64 -4.98
N LEU A 141 15.88 19.62 -4.95
CA LEU A 141 14.50 19.75 -5.41
C LEU A 141 13.69 20.61 -4.44
N ASP A 142 13.02 21.64 -4.96
CA ASP A 142 12.04 22.41 -4.23
C ASP A 142 10.64 21.79 -4.37
N ASP A 143 10.35 20.82 -3.50
CA ASP A 143 9.15 19.99 -3.54
C ASP A 143 8.52 19.81 -2.14
N GLU A 144 8.78 20.74 -1.22
CA GLU A 144 8.28 20.69 0.15
C GLU A 144 6.75 20.60 0.20
N ASP A 145 6.08 21.31 -0.71
CA ASP A 145 4.64 21.30 -0.97
C ASP A 145 4.10 19.92 -1.42
N LYS A 146 4.96 18.96 -1.73
CA LYS A 146 4.58 17.61 -2.18
C LYS A 146 5.02 16.53 -1.21
N VAL A 147 6.21 16.67 -0.64
CA VAL A 147 6.84 15.61 0.17
C VAL A 147 6.96 15.92 1.65
N GLY A 148 6.82 17.20 2.03
CA GLY A 148 6.84 17.68 3.41
C GLY A 148 8.24 17.93 3.95
N ALA A 149 8.31 18.45 5.18
CA ALA A 149 9.57 18.86 5.84
C ALA A 149 10.45 17.69 6.32
N ASN A 150 9.98 16.44 6.16
CA ASN A 150 10.69 15.22 6.57
C ASN A 150 11.18 14.40 5.38
N CYS A 151 11.19 15.01 4.18
CA CYS A 151 11.72 14.43 2.96
C CYS A 151 12.47 15.51 2.17
N ILE A 152 13.62 15.15 1.64
CA ILE A 152 14.40 15.99 0.74
C ILE A 152 14.92 15.14 -0.42
N SER A 153 15.05 15.76 -1.58
CA SER A 153 15.70 15.15 -2.73
C SER A 153 16.71 16.09 -3.33
N TRP A 154 17.80 15.54 -3.86
CA TRP A 154 18.78 16.29 -4.62
C TRP A 154 19.39 15.41 -5.71
N PHE A 155 19.97 16.02 -6.72
CA PHE A 155 20.66 15.32 -7.79
C PHE A 155 22.17 15.29 -7.54
N THR A 156 22.78 14.17 -7.91
CA THR A 156 24.23 14.02 -8.08
C THR A 156 24.50 13.37 -9.43
N GLU A 157 25.76 13.35 -9.84
CA GLU A 157 26.22 12.68 -11.06
C GLU A 157 27.41 11.79 -10.70
N GLU A 158 27.33 10.52 -11.09
CA GLU A 158 28.38 9.52 -10.90
C GLU A 158 28.56 8.79 -12.24
N ASP A 159 29.78 8.74 -12.77
CA ASP A 159 30.06 8.12 -14.10
C ASP A 159 29.14 8.60 -15.23
N GLU A 160 28.92 9.92 -15.34
CA GLU A 160 28.00 10.54 -16.33
C GLU A 160 26.52 10.13 -16.17
N ILE A 161 26.17 9.46 -15.06
CA ILE A 161 24.82 9.04 -14.75
C ILE A 161 24.26 9.96 -13.70
N LYS A 162 23.18 10.64 -14.08
CA LYS A 162 22.40 11.44 -13.15
C LYS A 162 21.68 10.52 -12.16
N ASN A 163 21.88 10.78 -10.87
CA ASN A 163 21.24 10.07 -9.78
C ASN A 163 20.36 11.04 -8.99
N ARG A 164 19.15 10.63 -8.65
CA ARG A 164 18.31 11.37 -7.68
C ARG A 164 18.44 10.71 -6.34
N ASN A 165 19.06 11.41 -5.40
CA ASN A 165 19.11 11.02 -4.01
C ASN A 165 17.86 11.56 -3.31
N LYS A 166 17.27 10.73 -2.46
CA LYS A 166 16.13 11.12 -1.64
C LYS A 166 16.30 10.53 -0.25
N LEU A 167 16.13 11.38 0.74
CA LEU A 167 16.24 11.00 2.13
C LEU A 167 14.95 11.38 2.83
N PHE A 168 14.31 10.41 3.50
CA PHE A 168 13.08 10.67 4.25
C PHE A 168 12.94 9.84 5.51
N ASN A 169 12.28 10.43 6.51
CA ASN A 169 11.89 9.71 7.72
C ASN A 169 10.73 8.76 7.39
N LYS A 170 11.01 7.46 7.40
CA LYS A 170 10.06 6.44 6.92
C LYS A 170 8.88 6.26 7.86
N PHE A 171 9.12 6.36 9.17
CA PHE A 171 8.05 6.29 10.18
C PHE A 171 7.07 7.45 10.00
N VAL A 172 7.60 8.67 9.89
CA VAL A 172 6.80 9.87 9.63
C VAL A 172 6.09 9.77 8.29
N GLN A 173 6.75 9.34 7.21
CA GLN A 173 6.05 9.18 5.92
C GLN A 173 4.87 8.20 6.00
N LEU A 174 4.88 7.18 6.87
CA LEU A 174 3.70 6.34 7.10
C LEU A 174 2.57 7.07 7.85
N LEU A 175 2.93 7.98 8.77
CA LEU A 175 2.01 8.84 9.50
C LEU A 175 1.44 9.97 8.63
N GLU A 176 2.23 10.55 7.73
CA GLU A 176 1.82 11.70 6.91
C GLU A 176 1.21 11.28 5.56
N SER A 177 1.54 10.09 5.05
CA SER A 177 1.15 9.69 3.70
C SER A 177 -0.11 8.84 3.64
N GLY A 178 -1.21 9.45 3.20
CA GLY A 178 -2.23 8.77 2.39
C GLY A 178 -1.67 8.45 0.98
N GLU A 179 -2.37 7.63 0.19
CA GLU A 179 -1.93 7.39 -1.20
C GLU A 179 -1.93 8.69 -2.00
N VAL A 180 -0.92 8.86 -2.88
CA VAL A 180 -0.60 10.09 -3.63
C VAL A 180 -1.74 10.58 -4.54
N ARG A 181 -2.86 9.84 -4.65
CA ARG A 181 -4.04 10.23 -5.46
C ARG A 181 -5.35 9.76 -4.80
N ASN A 182 -6.21 10.74 -4.52
CA ASN A 182 -7.68 10.74 -4.44
C ASN A 182 -8.42 9.88 -3.40
N GLN A 183 -7.77 9.03 -2.61
CA GLN A 183 -8.48 8.24 -1.59
C GLN A 183 -8.01 8.55 -0.16
N LEU A 184 -8.97 8.99 0.66
CA LEU A 184 -8.81 9.11 2.11
C LEU A 184 -8.55 7.72 2.70
N THR A 185 -7.29 7.44 3.03
CA THR A 185 -6.77 6.13 3.43
C THR A 185 -5.78 6.26 4.58
N SER A 186 -5.48 5.15 5.26
CA SER A 186 -4.43 5.11 6.28
C SER A 186 -3.44 3.97 6.07
N LYS A 187 -2.16 4.26 6.33
CA LYS A 187 -1.05 3.29 6.31
C LYS A 187 -0.57 2.92 7.71
N LEU A 188 -1.24 3.35 8.78
CA LEU A 188 -0.87 3.03 10.17
C LEU A 188 -0.75 1.53 10.44
N SER A 189 -1.57 0.72 9.77
CA SER A 189 -1.50 -0.74 9.93
C SER A 189 -0.18 -1.34 9.43
N GLU A 190 0.56 -0.69 8.53
CA GLU A 190 1.87 -1.16 8.06
C GLU A 190 2.90 -1.24 9.19
N LEU A 191 2.73 -0.45 10.26
CA LEU A 191 3.66 -0.44 11.39
C LEU A 191 3.59 -1.75 12.20
N VAL A 192 2.42 -2.39 12.23
CA VAL A 192 2.14 -3.58 13.07
C VAL A 192 1.82 -4.84 12.27
N MET A 193 1.41 -4.67 11.02
CA MET A 193 1.14 -5.71 10.02
C MET A 193 1.85 -5.36 8.70
N PRO A 194 3.19 -5.31 8.70
CA PRO A 194 3.95 -4.92 7.52
C PRO A 194 3.71 -5.92 6.38
N THR A 195 3.74 -5.42 5.14
CA THR A 195 3.57 -6.29 3.96
C THR A 195 4.67 -7.33 3.78
N SER A 196 5.86 -7.10 4.36
CA SER A 196 6.96 -8.07 4.38
C SER A 196 7.54 -8.23 5.78
N GLN A 197 8.03 -9.43 6.10
CA GLN A 197 8.65 -9.74 7.39
C GLN A 197 9.90 -8.91 7.64
N GLN A 198 10.78 -8.81 6.63
CA GLN A 198 12.00 -8.01 6.72
C GLN A 198 11.70 -6.54 7.06
N PHE A 199 10.64 -5.97 6.49
CA PHE A 199 10.26 -4.60 6.83
C PHE A 199 9.83 -4.47 8.30
N GLY A 200 9.11 -5.45 8.85
CA GLY A 200 8.77 -5.49 10.27
C GLY A 200 9.99 -5.58 11.18
N GLU A 201 10.95 -6.44 10.83
CA GLU A 201 12.22 -6.58 11.56
C GLU A 201 13.01 -5.27 11.56
N THR A 202 13.12 -4.59 10.42
CA THR A 202 13.77 -3.27 10.33
C THR A 202 13.04 -2.23 11.17
N LEU A 203 11.71 -2.17 11.10
CA LEU A 203 10.91 -1.23 11.89
C LEU A 203 11.20 -1.41 13.39
N VAL A 204 11.22 -2.64 13.88
CA VAL A 204 11.53 -2.95 15.29
C VAL A 204 12.96 -2.58 15.64
N ALA A 205 13.92 -2.88 14.77
CA ALA A 205 15.33 -2.61 15.03
C ALA A 205 15.60 -1.10 15.17
N CYS A 206 14.90 -0.26 14.40
CA CYS A 206 15.08 1.19 14.44
C CYS A 206 14.18 1.92 15.47
N ARG A 207 13.38 1.23 16.27
CA ARG A 207 12.30 1.88 17.04
C ARG A 207 12.77 2.89 18.08
N ASN A 208 14.00 2.78 18.57
CA ASN A 208 14.53 3.65 19.63
C ASN A 208 15.29 4.86 19.07
N GLU A 209 15.81 4.76 17.85
CA GLU A 209 16.67 5.75 17.20
C GLU A 209 15.97 6.44 16.02
N GLY A 210 14.88 5.86 15.50
CA GLY A 210 14.18 6.32 14.32
C GLY A 210 14.74 5.70 13.04
N LEU A 211 13.94 5.76 11.96
CA LEU A 211 14.23 5.12 10.69
C LEU A 211 14.21 6.13 9.55
N MET A 212 15.39 6.42 9.00
CA MET A 212 15.55 7.12 7.74
C MET A 212 15.65 6.11 6.60
N ARG A 213 15.14 6.47 5.43
CA ARG A 213 15.40 5.74 4.19
C ARG A 213 16.16 6.64 3.23
N LEU A 214 17.29 6.12 2.75
CA LEU A 214 17.99 6.62 1.57
C LEU A 214 17.45 5.86 0.35
N GLU A 215 16.95 6.60 -0.63
CA GLU A 215 16.41 6.11 -1.91
C GLU A 215 17.17 6.80 -3.03
N LEU A 216 17.90 6.03 -3.84
CA LEU A 216 18.64 6.53 -5.00
C LEU A 216 17.97 6.04 -6.28
N THR A 217 17.44 6.97 -7.07
CA THR A 217 16.96 6.66 -8.43
C THR A 217 18.14 6.78 -9.40
N VAL A 218 18.54 5.66 -9.99
CA VAL A 218 19.60 5.59 -11.00
C VAL A 218 18.97 5.77 -12.38
N HIS A 219 19.25 6.89 -13.04
CA HIS A 219 18.71 7.19 -14.39
C HIS A 219 19.54 6.51 -15.49
N SER A 220 19.50 5.18 -15.51
CA SER A 220 20.20 4.35 -16.49
C SER A 220 19.21 3.45 -17.25
N PRO A 221 19.37 3.29 -18.57
CA PRO A 221 18.57 2.36 -19.36
C PRO A 221 18.97 0.88 -19.14
N GLU A 222 19.99 0.64 -18.32
CA GLU A 222 20.52 -0.68 -17.99
C GLU A 222 20.77 -0.75 -16.47
N LEU A 223 20.55 -1.92 -15.86
CA LEU A 223 20.93 -2.13 -14.46
C LEU A 223 22.46 -2.12 -14.38
N LYS A 224 23.02 -1.32 -13.46
CA LYS A 224 24.46 -1.36 -13.18
C LYS A 224 24.83 -2.59 -12.37
N GLU A 225 26.12 -2.93 -12.41
CA GLU A 225 26.68 -4.03 -11.62
C GLU A 225 26.45 -3.82 -10.12
N VAL A 226 26.39 -4.92 -9.38
CA VAL A 226 26.17 -4.91 -7.92
C VAL A 226 27.18 -4.01 -7.20
N GLU A 227 28.45 -4.09 -7.60
CA GLU A 227 29.55 -3.27 -7.05
C GLU A 227 29.30 -1.78 -7.25
N TRP A 228 28.89 -1.36 -8.45
CA TRP A 228 28.60 0.05 -8.75
C TRP A 228 27.45 0.58 -7.89
N ASN A 229 26.34 -0.16 -7.79
CA ASN A 229 25.21 0.25 -6.95
C ASN A 229 25.57 0.30 -5.46
N THR A 230 26.41 -0.63 -5.01
CA THR A 230 26.90 -0.67 -3.62
C THR A 230 27.78 0.54 -3.33
N ASN A 231 28.71 0.86 -4.24
CA ASN A 231 29.59 2.02 -4.11
C ASN A 231 28.80 3.34 -4.14
N LEU A 232 27.77 3.46 -4.99
CA LEU A 232 26.93 4.65 -5.05
C LEU A 232 26.21 4.93 -3.71
N ILE A 233 25.64 3.91 -3.07
CA ILE A 233 25.02 4.08 -1.75
C ILE A 233 26.08 4.36 -0.68
N ALA A 234 27.21 3.64 -0.71
CA ALA A 234 28.27 3.81 0.28
C ALA A 234 28.87 5.23 0.22
N SER A 235 29.17 5.75 -0.98
CA SER A 235 29.69 7.09 -1.18
C SER A 235 28.68 8.16 -0.74
N THR A 236 27.39 7.95 -1.01
CA THR A 236 26.33 8.85 -0.55
C THR A 236 26.22 8.86 0.98
N LEU A 237 26.34 7.69 1.62
CA LEU A 237 26.32 7.59 3.09
C LEU A 237 27.57 8.23 3.71
N GLU A 238 28.75 8.03 3.12
CA GLU A 238 30.01 8.64 3.53
C GLU A 238 29.95 10.16 3.41
N PHE A 239 29.41 10.68 2.29
CA PHE A 239 29.16 12.11 2.11
C PHE A 239 28.27 12.67 3.23
N LEU A 240 27.25 11.93 3.66
CA LEU A 240 26.35 12.33 4.74
C LEU A 240 26.91 12.07 6.16
N SER A 241 28.13 11.56 6.32
CA SER A 241 28.68 11.13 7.62
C SER A 241 28.77 12.24 8.68
N ASN A 242 28.97 13.49 8.24
CA ASN A 242 29.03 14.66 9.13
C ASN A 242 27.69 15.43 9.18
N CYS A 243 26.65 14.95 8.49
CA CYS A 243 25.34 15.57 8.56
C CYS A 243 24.79 15.45 9.98
N ARG A 244 24.20 16.53 10.49
CA ARG A 244 23.55 16.51 11.81
C ARG A 244 22.29 15.63 11.74
N THR A 245 22.21 14.67 12.65
CA THR A 245 21.08 13.73 12.76
C THR A 245 20.63 13.58 14.21
N PHE A 246 19.52 12.89 14.43
CA PHE A 246 18.90 12.76 15.74
C PHE A 246 18.41 11.33 15.95
N ALA A 247 18.92 10.66 16.99
CA ALA A 247 18.37 9.42 17.49
C ALA A 247 17.04 9.74 18.23
N THR A 248 15.93 9.48 17.56
CA THR A 248 14.58 9.80 18.06
C THR A 248 13.66 8.60 17.94
N SER A 249 13.23 8.05 19.07
CA SER A 249 12.35 6.89 19.10
C SER A 249 11.01 7.16 18.40
N TYR A 250 10.39 6.11 17.89
CA TYR A 250 9.03 6.19 17.34
C TYR A 250 8.02 6.72 18.36
N GLU A 251 8.23 6.42 19.65
CA GLU A 251 7.41 6.98 20.74
C GLU A 251 7.48 8.51 20.79
N LYS A 252 8.69 9.08 20.74
CA LYS A 252 8.86 10.55 20.72
C LYS A 252 8.28 11.16 19.45
N GLN A 253 8.47 10.50 18.31
CA GLN A 253 7.90 10.95 17.03
C GLN A 253 6.37 10.90 17.04
N TRP A 254 5.77 9.85 17.62
CA TRP A 254 4.34 9.74 17.84
C TRP A 254 3.82 10.83 18.76
N MET A 255 4.48 11.07 19.91
CA MET A 255 4.11 12.15 20.83
C MET A 255 4.17 13.52 20.15
N ALA A 256 5.17 13.78 19.29
CA ALA A 256 5.27 15.02 18.52
C ALA A 256 4.10 15.20 17.55
N LEU A 257 3.66 14.12 16.89
CA LEU A 257 2.42 14.15 16.08
C LEU A 257 1.21 14.45 16.97
N VAL A 258 1.03 13.71 18.07
CA VAL A 258 -0.12 13.87 18.98
C VAL A 258 -0.17 15.29 19.58
N ASP A 259 0.96 15.84 20.01
CA ASP A 259 1.06 17.21 20.52
C ASP A 259 0.59 18.25 19.48
N GLN A 260 0.80 17.97 18.19
CA GLN A 260 0.36 18.85 17.12
C GLN A 260 -1.15 18.76 16.84
N ILE A 261 -1.79 17.64 17.20
CA ILE A 261 -3.20 17.36 16.85
C ILE A 261 -4.17 17.36 18.04
N HIS A 262 -3.69 17.20 19.27
CA HIS A 262 -4.54 16.97 20.45
C HIS A 262 -5.52 18.12 20.79
N THR A 263 -5.23 19.37 20.40
CA THR A 263 -6.13 20.51 20.64
C THR A 263 -7.11 20.78 19.50
N LYS A 264 -7.05 20.01 18.41
CA LYS A 264 -7.76 20.31 17.17
C LYS A 264 -8.96 19.38 16.99
N HIS A 265 -10.01 19.90 16.39
CA HIS A 265 -11.21 19.11 16.04
C HIS A 265 -10.92 18.15 14.90
N MET A 266 -11.39 16.91 15.05
CA MET A 266 -11.45 15.94 13.96
C MET A 266 -12.69 16.13 13.12
N LEU A 267 -12.68 15.58 11.90
CA LEU A 267 -13.81 15.73 10.98
C LEU A 267 -14.38 14.39 10.53
N CYS A 268 -15.71 14.33 10.57
CA CYS A 268 -16.52 13.29 9.97
C CYS A 268 -17.58 13.90 9.05
N ILE A 269 -17.79 13.27 7.89
CA ILE A 269 -18.79 13.68 6.90
C ILE A 269 -19.65 12.47 6.56
N TYR A 270 -20.97 12.64 6.64
CA TYR A 270 -21.92 11.59 6.33
C TYR A 270 -22.92 12.01 5.26
N PHE A 271 -22.99 11.24 4.18
CA PHE A 271 -23.97 11.39 3.10
C PHE A 271 -25.06 10.35 3.30
N HIS A 272 -26.19 10.73 3.92
CA HIS A 272 -27.13 9.74 4.41
C HIS A 272 -27.93 9.01 3.33
N LYS A 273 -28.24 9.64 2.19
CA LYS A 273 -28.92 8.95 1.08
C LYS A 273 -27.99 8.02 0.30
N GLU A 274 -26.70 8.28 0.34
CA GLU A 274 -25.67 7.46 -0.31
C GLU A 274 -25.08 6.40 0.63
N HIS A 275 -25.41 6.49 1.92
CA HIS A 275 -24.82 5.71 3.00
C HIS A 275 -23.28 5.76 2.99
N THR A 276 -22.70 6.91 2.68
CA THR A 276 -21.24 7.09 2.59
C THR A 276 -20.73 7.86 3.80
N LEU A 277 -19.68 7.35 4.46
CA LEU A 277 -19.01 7.99 5.58
C LEU A 277 -17.55 8.29 5.22
N GLY A 278 -17.13 9.54 5.42
CA GLY A 278 -15.74 9.97 5.42
C GLY A 278 -15.30 10.34 6.84
N TYR A 279 -14.14 9.85 7.27
CA TYR A 279 -13.55 10.20 8.55
C TYR A 279 -12.06 10.48 8.38
N CYS A 280 -11.61 11.65 8.85
CA CYS A 280 -10.25 12.10 8.71
C CYS A 280 -9.57 12.28 10.07
N HIS A 281 -8.53 11.50 10.35
CA HIS A 281 -7.77 11.59 11.59
C HIS A 281 -6.95 12.88 11.63
N TRP A 282 -6.17 13.14 10.58
CA TRP A 282 -5.34 14.34 10.44
C TRP A 282 -4.93 14.54 8.98
N PHE A 283 -4.46 15.75 8.66
CA PHE A 283 -3.97 16.15 7.34
C PHE A 283 -2.70 16.93 7.50
N ASN A 284 -1.95 17.06 6.41
CA ASN A 284 -0.79 17.91 6.33
C ASN A 284 -1.09 19.00 5.30
N ARG A 285 -1.29 20.25 5.75
CA ARG A 285 -1.62 21.37 4.85
C ARG A 285 -0.53 21.69 3.84
N THR A 286 0.73 21.38 4.16
CA THR A 286 1.87 21.63 3.25
C THR A 286 1.81 20.69 2.06
N THR A 287 1.53 19.41 2.29
CA THR A 287 1.55 18.36 1.25
C THR A 287 0.17 18.00 0.69
N MET A 288 -0.89 18.54 1.31
CA MET A 288 -2.29 18.16 1.11
C MET A 288 -2.61 16.68 1.37
N LYS A 289 -1.67 15.91 1.95
CA LYS A 289 -1.86 14.50 2.29
C LYS A 289 -2.75 14.34 3.52
N LYS A 290 -3.57 13.29 3.52
CA LYS A 290 -4.65 13.07 4.50
C LYS A 290 -4.60 11.63 5.01
N GLN A 291 -4.83 11.45 6.31
CA GLN A 291 -4.99 10.14 6.95
C GLN A 291 -6.44 9.95 7.37
N GLY A 292 -7.06 8.87 6.92
CA GLY A 292 -8.46 8.61 7.23
C GLY A 292 -9.02 7.37 6.57
N ILE A 293 -10.34 7.36 6.45
CA ILE A 293 -11.11 6.35 5.73
C ILE A 293 -12.35 7.01 5.11
N ALA A 294 -12.61 6.73 3.83
CA ALA A 294 -13.88 7.02 3.19
C ALA A 294 -14.48 5.74 2.61
N LYS A 295 -15.73 5.42 2.97
CA LYS A 295 -16.40 4.21 2.51
C LYS A 295 -17.92 4.26 2.68
N LYS A 296 -18.63 3.52 1.83
CA LYS A 296 -20.04 3.16 2.05
C LYS A 296 -20.21 2.26 3.28
N LEU A 297 -21.10 2.64 4.17
CA LEU A 297 -21.62 1.82 5.25
C LEU A 297 -22.46 0.69 4.66
N LYS A 298 -22.33 -0.50 5.23
CA LYS A 298 -23.23 -1.62 4.91
C LYS A 298 -24.57 -1.43 5.62
N GLU A 299 -25.62 -2.08 5.13
CA GLU A 299 -26.98 -1.98 5.69
C GLU A 299 -27.05 -2.26 7.20
N ASN A 300 -26.17 -3.11 7.72
CA ASN A 300 -26.09 -3.45 9.14
C ASN A 300 -24.96 -2.70 9.88
N GLU A 301 -24.49 -1.57 9.38
CA GLU A 301 -23.53 -0.68 10.04
C GLU A 301 -24.24 0.58 10.47
N ASP A 302 -24.29 0.82 11.77
CA ASP A 302 -24.77 2.08 12.32
C ASP A 302 -23.67 3.15 12.23
N MET A 303 -24.01 4.31 11.68
CA MET A 303 -23.06 5.40 11.45
C MET A 303 -22.46 5.90 12.77
N MET A 304 -23.28 6.14 13.79
CA MET A 304 -22.81 6.66 15.07
C MET A 304 -21.88 5.69 15.78
N THR A 305 -22.16 4.39 15.65
CA THR A 305 -21.28 3.33 16.14
C THR A 305 -19.91 3.39 15.45
N VAL A 306 -19.87 3.53 14.13
CA VAL A 306 -18.59 3.66 13.39
C VAL A 306 -17.84 4.92 13.83
N VAL A 307 -18.51 6.08 13.89
CA VAL A 307 -17.90 7.34 14.31
C VAL A 307 -17.36 7.26 15.75
N SER A 308 -18.09 6.61 16.65
CA SER A 308 -17.67 6.42 18.05
C SER A 308 -16.40 5.62 18.19
N ASN A 309 -16.21 4.63 17.32
CA ASN A 309 -15.06 3.75 17.33
C ASN A 309 -13.82 4.40 16.69
N LEU A 310 -14.01 5.32 15.74
CA LEU A 310 -12.92 6.04 15.06
C LEU A 310 -12.43 7.27 15.83
N THR A 311 -13.29 7.86 16.68
CA THR A 311 -12.98 9.08 17.43
C THR A 311 -11.99 8.85 18.57
N PHE A 312 -11.07 9.79 18.79
CA PHE A 312 -10.11 9.79 19.89
C PHE A 312 -10.78 10.20 21.21
N ASN A 313 -10.31 9.64 22.31
CA ASN A 313 -10.92 9.84 23.63
C ASN A 313 -10.76 11.29 24.07
N GLY A 314 -11.83 11.93 24.56
CA GLY A 314 -11.82 13.31 25.03
C GLY A 314 -11.70 14.39 23.95
N HIS A 315 -11.50 14.02 22.69
CA HIS A 315 -11.33 14.99 21.60
C HIS A 315 -12.67 15.31 20.94
N PRO A 316 -12.88 16.58 20.54
CA PRO A 316 -14.07 16.96 19.78
C PRO A 316 -13.94 16.49 18.32
N THR A 317 -15.01 15.87 17.83
CA THR A 317 -15.19 15.49 16.42
C THR A 317 -16.40 16.22 15.87
N VAL A 318 -16.20 17.03 14.83
CA VAL A 318 -17.30 17.64 14.08
C VAL A 318 -17.88 16.61 13.13
N LEU A 319 -19.18 16.38 13.21
CA LEU A 319 -19.95 15.58 12.26
C LEU A 319 -20.80 16.50 11.39
N LEU A 320 -20.51 16.50 10.09
CA LEU A 320 -21.29 17.18 9.07
C LEU A 320 -22.17 16.15 8.36
N THR A 321 -23.47 16.41 8.27
CA THR A 321 -24.43 15.54 7.57
C THR A 321 -24.99 16.25 6.36
N TYR A 322 -24.97 15.55 5.23
CA TYR A 322 -25.51 15.98 3.95
C TYR A 322 -26.48 14.93 3.42
N ALA A 323 -27.44 15.35 2.59
CA ALA A 323 -28.29 14.42 1.86
C ALA A 323 -27.48 13.52 0.90
N THR A 324 -26.68 14.16 0.06
CA THR A 324 -25.89 13.58 -1.04
C THR A 324 -24.60 14.39 -1.19
N SER A 325 -23.62 13.89 -1.94
CA SER A 325 -22.33 14.57 -2.19
C SER A 325 -22.47 15.97 -2.79
N SER A 326 -23.54 16.20 -3.56
CA SER A 326 -23.90 17.47 -4.20
C SER A 326 -24.98 18.27 -3.46
N GLY A 327 -25.46 17.77 -2.30
CA GLY A 327 -26.53 18.39 -1.53
C GLY A 327 -26.01 19.47 -0.57
N PRO A 328 -26.90 20.35 -0.06
CA PRO A 328 -26.53 21.30 0.99
C PRO A 328 -26.27 20.58 2.34
N LEU A 329 -25.55 21.25 3.23
CA LEU A 329 -25.38 20.81 4.62
C LEU A 329 -26.76 20.78 5.31
N GLU A 330 -27.10 19.64 5.93
CA GLU A 330 -28.34 19.47 6.68
C GLU A 330 -28.15 19.64 8.19
N SER A 331 -27.01 19.18 8.72
CA SER A 331 -26.69 19.33 10.13
C SER A 331 -25.19 19.35 10.41
N GLU A 332 -24.82 20.06 11.46
CA GLU A 332 -23.49 20.12 12.05
C GLU A 332 -23.61 19.84 13.54
N VAL A 333 -22.84 18.88 14.05
CA VAL A 333 -22.84 18.50 15.46
C VAL A 333 -21.42 18.26 15.92
N VAL A 334 -21.05 18.83 17.08
CA VAL A 334 -19.79 18.50 17.75
C VAL A 334 -20.03 17.35 18.71
N LEU A 335 -19.27 16.27 18.53
CA LEU A 335 -19.34 15.04 19.30
C LEU A 335 -18.08 14.89 20.14
N ARG A 336 -18.23 14.41 21.37
CA ARG A 336 -17.10 14.06 22.23
C ARG A 336 -17.26 12.66 22.80
N ARG A 337 -16.14 11.96 22.88
CA ARG A 337 -16.05 10.61 23.42
C ARG A 337 -15.66 10.68 24.89
N ASP A 338 -16.51 10.15 25.77
CA ASP A 338 -16.34 10.27 27.24
C ASP A 338 -15.40 9.21 27.86
N ASN A 339 -15.13 8.11 27.14
CA ASN A 339 -14.45 6.93 27.70
C ASN A 339 -12.99 6.82 27.22
N THR A 340 -12.14 6.09 27.95
CA THR A 340 -10.71 5.85 27.61
C THR A 340 -10.46 4.56 26.82
N ASN A 341 -11.47 4.07 26.09
CA ASN A 341 -11.38 2.81 25.36
C ASN A 341 -10.57 2.97 24.06
N ILE A 342 -10.25 1.88 23.37
CA ILE A 342 -9.42 1.95 22.16
C ILE A 342 -10.12 2.74 21.04
N THR A 343 -9.35 3.45 20.26
CA THR A 343 -9.71 4.08 19.00
C THR A 343 -9.23 3.18 17.87
N ILE A 344 -10.13 2.86 16.96
CA ILE A 344 -9.82 2.04 15.80
C ILE A 344 -9.14 2.92 14.76
N VAL A 345 -8.04 2.40 14.20
CA VAL A 345 -7.42 2.96 12.99
C VAL A 345 -7.75 2.10 11.77
N PRO A 346 -8.10 2.70 10.63
CA PRO A 346 -8.32 1.97 9.39
C PRO A 346 -7.10 1.11 9.01
N SER A 347 -7.35 -0.11 8.54
CA SER A 347 -6.29 -0.99 8.02
C SER A 347 -6.07 -0.82 6.52
N GLN A 348 -4.99 -1.41 5.98
CA GLN A 348 -4.73 -1.59 4.54
C GLN A 348 -5.95 -2.03 3.70
N LYS A 349 -6.92 -2.75 4.30
CA LYS A 349 -8.15 -3.20 3.62
C LYS A 349 -9.25 -2.14 3.53
N ASN A 350 -8.96 -0.92 3.97
CA ASN A 350 -9.90 0.20 4.06
C ASN A 350 -11.21 -0.24 4.75
N SER A 351 -11.11 -0.70 6.00
CA SER A 351 -12.22 -1.28 6.77
C SER A 351 -12.46 -0.51 8.06
N PHE A 352 -13.74 -0.24 8.37
CA PHE A 352 -14.19 0.30 9.67
C PHE A 352 -14.09 -0.71 10.82
N TRP A 353 -13.99 -2.00 10.50
CA TRP A 353 -13.93 -3.10 11.47
C TRP A 353 -12.64 -3.92 11.29
N PRO A 354 -11.47 -3.30 11.42
CA PRO A 354 -10.22 -4.00 11.25
C PRO A 354 -9.95 -4.90 12.47
N VAL A 355 -9.49 -6.11 12.18
CA VAL A 355 -9.11 -7.10 13.20
C VAL A 355 -7.64 -7.46 13.02
N ALA A 356 -6.96 -7.67 14.13
CA ALA A 356 -5.64 -8.28 14.18
C ALA A 356 -5.62 -9.57 13.36
N SER A 357 -4.69 -9.66 12.39
CA SER A 357 -4.44 -10.93 11.70
C SER A 357 -3.45 -11.74 12.52
N ARG A 358 -3.89 -12.89 13.07
CA ARG A 358 -3.01 -13.79 13.84
C ARG A 358 -1.78 -14.28 13.06
N GLU A 359 -1.83 -14.27 11.73
CA GLU A 359 -0.76 -14.75 10.85
C GLU A 359 0.15 -13.61 10.35
N ARG A 360 -0.30 -12.35 10.40
CA ARG A 360 0.41 -11.21 9.79
C ARG A 360 0.79 -10.11 10.76
N GLN A 361 0.13 -10.03 11.91
CA GLN A 361 0.52 -9.08 12.94
C GLN A 361 1.81 -9.58 13.58
N GLN A 362 2.86 -8.78 13.40
CA GLN A 362 4.18 -9.08 13.95
C GLN A 362 4.37 -8.36 15.29
N HIS A 363 3.76 -7.18 15.46
CA HIS A 363 3.92 -6.32 16.63
C HIS A 363 2.60 -5.67 17.05
N THR A 364 2.56 -5.12 18.26
CA THR A 364 1.49 -4.25 18.77
C THR A 364 1.80 -2.79 18.47
N PHE A 365 0.78 -1.92 18.51
CA PHE A 365 1.00 -0.48 18.32
C PHE A 365 1.94 0.11 19.38
N ALA A 366 1.79 -0.32 20.64
CA ALA A 366 2.64 0.13 21.74
C ALA A 366 4.11 -0.30 21.56
N GLU A 367 4.38 -1.53 21.11
CA GLU A 367 5.74 -1.98 20.79
C GLU A 367 6.39 -1.14 19.68
N MET A 368 5.58 -0.58 18.78
CA MET A 368 6.00 0.30 17.69
C MET A 368 6.02 1.79 18.08
N GLY A 369 5.89 2.12 19.37
CA GLY A 369 5.95 3.49 19.88
C GLY A 369 4.63 4.27 19.78
N LEU A 370 3.55 3.66 19.28
CA LEU A 370 2.22 4.30 19.23
C LEU A 370 1.54 4.13 20.59
N VAL A 371 2.13 4.76 21.61
CA VAL A 371 1.68 4.70 23.01
C VAL A 371 0.42 5.53 23.24
N ASN A 372 -0.35 5.18 24.26
CA ASN A 372 -1.47 6.01 24.69
C ASN A 372 -0.94 7.35 25.24
N TYR A 373 -1.22 8.42 24.52
CA TYR A 373 -0.83 9.77 24.89
C TYR A 373 -1.94 10.75 24.55
N ARG A 374 -2.27 11.64 25.49
CA ARG A 374 -3.34 12.65 25.41
C ARG A 374 -4.71 12.14 24.93
N GLY A 375 -5.06 10.88 25.18
CA GLY A 375 -6.36 10.31 24.77
C GLY A 375 -6.34 9.61 23.41
N MET A 376 -5.20 9.54 22.74
CA MET A 376 -4.99 8.73 21.54
C MET A 376 -4.57 7.31 21.91
N HIS A 377 -5.56 6.47 22.22
CA HIS A 377 -5.34 5.07 22.57
C HIS A 377 -5.70 4.19 21.38
N ILE A 378 -4.73 3.75 20.57
CA ILE A 378 -5.00 3.01 19.33
C ILE A 378 -4.82 1.50 19.53
N ASP A 379 -5.79 0.70 19.07
CA ASP A 379 -5.65 -0.77 19.03
C ASP A 379 -6.61 -1.45 18.02
N TRP A 380 -6.46 -2.76 17.85
CA TRP A 380 -7.32 -3.61 17.03
C TRP A 380 -8.56 -4.09 17.78
N LEU A 381 -9.65 -4.30 17.03
CA LEU A 381 -10.78 -5.06 17.53
C LEU A 381 -10.42 -6.53 17.68
N THR A 382 -11.03 -7.17 18.69
CA THR A 382 -11.15 -8.63 18.70
C THR A 382 -12.07 -9.10 17.56
N ALA A 383 -11.87 -10.34 17.10
CA ALA A 383 -12.72 -10.93 16.07
C ALA A 383 -14.20 -10.99 16.48
N GLN A 384 -14.50 -11.09 17.78
CA GLN A 384 -15.86 -11.05 18.28
C GLN A 384 -16.45 -9.64 18.16
N GLN A 385 -15.76 -8.63 18.69
CA GLN A 385 -16.22 -7.24 18.62
C GLN A 385 -16.46 -6.77 17.19
N ALA A 386 -15.60 -7.16 16.24
CA ALA A 386 -15.77 -6.82 14.82
C ALA A 386 -16.96 -7.53 14.17
N ARG A 387 -17.26 -8.78 14.54
CA ARG A 387 -18.44 -9.50 14.05
C ARG A 387 -19.74 -8.92 14.59
N GLU A 388 -19.74 -8.61 15.88
CA GLU A 388 -20.88 -8.04 16.60
C GLU A 388 -21.05 -6.54 16.35
N LYS A 389 -20.05 -5.91 15.71
CA LYS A 389 -20.02 -4.47 15.42
C LYS A 389 -20.23 -3.63 16.68
N VAL A 390 -19.48 -3.98 17.72
CA VAL A 390 -19.63 -3.40 19.05
C VAL A 390 -19.34 -1.90 19.02
N CYS A 391 -20.20 -1.14 19.69
CA CYS A 391 -19.96 0.25 20.04
C CYS A 391 -18.99 0.29 21.24
N LEU A 392 -17.74 0.71 21.00
CA LEU A 392 -16.70 0.72 22.04
C LEU A 392 -16.87 1.89 23.02
N SER A 393 -17.60 2.93 22.63
CA SER A 393 -17.83 4.10 23.45
C SER A 393 -19.08 4.83 23.04
N THR A 394 -19.72 5.50 23.98
CA THR A 394 -20.74 6.48 23.68
C THR A 394 -20.10 7.78 23.20
N LEU A 395 -20.83 8.49 22.35
CA LEU A 395 -20.57 9.86 21.97
C LEU A 395 -21.66 10.73 22.56
N SER A 396 -21.26 11.87 23.12
CA SER A 396 -22.16 12.91 23.59
C SER A 396 -22.04 14.12 22.66
N SER A 397 -23.18 14.72 22.31
CA SER A 397 -23.16 16.03 21.66
C SER A 397 -22.78 17.08 22.70
N ILE A 398 -21.87 17.96 22.33
CA ILE A 398 -21.42 19.05 23.18
C ILE A 398 -21.69 20.40 22.51
N SER A 399 -21.89 21.43 23.33
CA SER A 399 -21.99 22.81 22.88
C SER A 399 -20.60 23.42 22.94
N GLU A 400 -19.88 23.37 21.83
CA GLU A 400 -18.63 24.11 21.62
C GLU A 400 -18.81 25.02 20.42
N ASP A 401 -18.36 26.26 20.56
CA ASP A 401 -18.33 27.20 19.45
C ASP A 401 -17.35 26.70 18.41
N THR A 402 -17.78 26.69 17.15
CA THR A 402 -16.97 26.31 16.00
C THR A 402 -16.37 27.54 15.31
N ASP A 403 -16.91 28.73 15.58
CA ASP A 403 -16.36 30.01 15.14
C ASP A 403 -15.03 30.27 15.89
N ASP A 404 -14.07 30.93 15.22
CA ASP A 404 -12.69 31.19 15.69
C ASP A 404 -11.73 29.97 15.79
N LEU A 405 -12.17 28.75 15.49
CA LEU A 405 -11.31 27.54 15.46
C LEU A 405 -10.71 27.23 14.08
N GLY A 406 -10.95 28.09 13.08
CA GLY A 406 -10.55 27.85 11.69
C GLY A 406 -11.35 26.70 11.04
N ILE A 407 -12.61 26.52 11.45
CA ILE A 407 -13.48 25.47 10.92
C ILE A 407 -13.92 25.78 9.48
N ASP A 408 -14.02 27.05 9.09
CA ASP A 408 -14.28 27.42 7.69
C ASP A 408 -13.12 27.05 6.75
N ASP A 409 -11.88 27.33 7.15
CA ASP A 409 -10.67 26.89 6.43
C ASP A 409 -10.64 25.35 6.34
N LEU A 410 -11.08 24.68 7.41
CA LEU A 410 -11.19 23.24 7.45
C LEU A 410 -12.23 22.70 6.46
N ILE A 411 -13.42 23.29 6.45
CA ILE A 411 -14.50 22.93 5.53
C ILE A 411 -14.03 23.17 4.10
N ALA A 412 -13.38 24.29 3.79
CA ALA A 412 -12.84 24.61 2.48
C ALA A 412 -11.84 23.55 1.98
N ASP A 413 -10.88 23.14 2.82
CA ASP A 413 -9.88 22.10 2.51
C ASP A 413 -10.50 20.70 2.29
N ILE A 414 -11.69 20.49 2.84
CA ILE A 414 -12.46 19.25 2.72
C ILE A 414 -13.45 19.29 1.56
N THR A 415 -14.09 20.41 1.25
CA THR A 415 -14.88 20.56 0.01
C THR A 415 -14.00 20.48 -1.23
N ASN A 416 -12.72 20.81 -1.10
CA ASN A 416 -11.69 20.59 -2.12
C ASN A 416 -11.16 19.15 -2.16
N ILE A 417 -11.56 18.29 -1.21
CA ILE A 417 -11.49 16.85 -1.46
C ILE A 417 -12.54 16.61 -2.52
N GLU A 418 -12.11 16.42 -3.76
CA GLU A 418 -12.85 15.56 -4.66
C GLU A 418 -13.00 14.24 -3.90
N LEU A 419 -14.17 14.07 -3.25
CA LEU A 419 -14.75 12.76 -3.05
C LEU A 419 -15.03 12.33 -4.47
N ASP A 420 -13.95 11.92 -5.16
CA ASP A 420 -14.04 11.28 -6.46
C ASP A 420 -15.21 10.33 -6.30
N ASP A 421 -16.18 10.52 -7.19
CA ASP A 421 -17.33 9.65 -7.24
C ASP A 421 -16.81 8.25 -6.98
N LEU A 422 -17.49 7.56 -6.08
CA LEU A 422 -17.33 6.15 -5.82
C LEU A 422 -17.70 5.35 -7.08
N GLU A 423 -17.23 5.75 -8.26
CA GLU A 423 -16.73 4.85 -9.26
C GLU A 423 -15.99 3.77 -8.46
N PRO A 424 -16.54 2.53 -8.37
CA PRO A 424 -15.64 1.41 -8.27
C PRO A 424 -14.59 1.73 -9.32
N THR A 425 -13.32 1.80 -8.93
CA THR A 425 -12.27 1.77 -9.93
C THR A 425 -12.72 0.67 -10.85
N TYR A 426 -13.17 1.04 -12.05
CA TYR A 426 -13.41 0.09 -13.10
C TYR A 426 -11.98 -0.39 -13.33
N ILE A 427 -11.59 -1.40 -12.54
CA ILE A 427 -11.00 -2.60 -13.10
C ILE A 427 -11.93 -2.80 -14.28
N ARG A 428 -11.50 -2.32 -15.45
CA ARG A 428 -12.10 -2.70 -16.73
C ARG A 428 -12.50 -4.12 -16.50
N GLU A 429 -13.79 -4.39 -16.59
CA GLU A 429 -14.26 -5.75 -16.46
C GLU A 429 -13.43 -6.55 -17.47
N ASN A 430 -12.38 -7.21 -16.98
CA ASN A 430 -12.02 -8.51 -17.48
C ASN A 430 -13.21 -9.31 -17.00
N THR A 431 -14.24 -9.32 -17.86
CA THR A 431 -15.56 -9.88 -17.62
C THR A 431 -15.49 -11.36 -17.27
N ASP A 432 -14.35 -12.01 -17.36
CA ASP A 432 -14.38 -13.45 -17.42
C ASP A 432 -14.02 -14.14 -16.10
N LEU A 433 -13.36 -13.52 -15.12
CA LEU A 433 -12.83 -14.30 -13.99
C LEU A 433 -12.91 -13.54 -12.64
N ARG A 434 -14.03 -13.68 -11.92
CA ARG A 434 -14.19 -13.18 -10.54
C ARG A 434 -13.92 -14.32 -9.53
N PRO A 435 -12.79 -14.32 -8.78
CA PRO A 435 -12.45 -15.36 -7.79
C PRO A 435 -13.54 -15.66 -6.74
N ALA A 436 -14.40 -14.67 -6.44
CA ALA A 436 -15.53 -14.82 -5.53
C ALA A 436 -16.63 -15.77 -6.03
N ARG A 437 -16.70 -16.06 -7.34
CA ARG A 437 -17.69 -16.98 -7.94
C ARG A 437 -17.30 -18.46 -7.85
N TYR A 438 -16.04 -18.76 -7.54
CA TYR A 438 -15.50 -20.11 -7.56
C TYR A 438 -15.64 -20.82 -6.20
N LYS A 439 -16.26 -21.99 -6.25
CA LYS A 439 -16.50 -22.84 -5.07
C LYS A 439 -15.32 -23.80 -4.87
N VAL A 440 -15.06 -24.19 -3.63
CA VAL A 440 -13.96 -25.12 -3.35
C VAL A 440 -14.27 -26.49 -3.96
N ALA A 441 -13.36 -27.05 -4.75
CA ALA A 441 -13.66 -28.21 -5.61
C ALA A 441 -14.17 -29.44 -4.83
N TYR A 442 -13.65 -29.72 -3.63
CA TYR A 442 -14.10 -30.88 -2.84
C TYR A 442 -15.52 -30.73 -2.28
N ASN A 443 -16.14 -29.55 -2.41
CA ASN A 443 -17.57 -29.34 -2.09
C ASN A 443 -18.48 -29.60 -3.30
N ILE A 444 -17.90 -29.76 -4.49
CA ILE A 444 -18.61 -29.81 -5.77
C ILE A 444 -18.42 -31.16 -6.45
N LEU A 445 -17.20 -31.68 -6.43
CA LEU A 445 -16.82 -32.93 -7.08
C LEU A 445 -16.98 -34.12 -6.12
N HIS A 446 -17.36 -35.25 -6.68
CA HIS A 446 -17.54 -36.54 -6.05
C HIS A 446 -16.68 -37.62 -6.73
N ALA A 447 -16.39 -38.71 -6.02
CA ALA A 447 -15.66 -39.84 -6.60
C ALA A 447 -16.49 -40.49 -7.72
N GLY A 448 -15.86 -40.69 -8.88
CA GLY A 448 -16.51 -41.17 -10.10
C GLY A 448 -16.91 -40.06 -11.08
N ASP A 449 -16.88 -38.79 -10.66
CA ASP A 449 -17.21 -37.67 -11.55
C ASP A 449 -16.19 -37.55 -12.70
N GLU A 450 -16.71 -37.40 -13.91
CA GLU A 450 -15.94 -37.08 -15.11
C GLU A 450 -16.27 -35.63 -15.51
N PHE A 451 -15.24 -34.85 -15.83
CA PHE A 451 -15.43 -33.45 -16.20
C PHE A 451 -14.35 -32.97 -17.17
N LEU A 452 -14.76 -32.09 -18.07
CA LEU A 452 -13.88 -31.37 -18.98
C LEU A 452 -13.45 -30.06 -18.33
N VAL A 453 -12.16 -29.84 -18.19
CA VAL A 453 -11.60 -28.51 -17.86
C VAL A 453 -11.45 -27.75 -19.17
N SER A 454 -12.21 -26.67 -19.35
CA SER A 454 -12.19 -25.86 -20.57
C SER A 454 -11.31 -24.62 -20.45
N HIS A 455 -11.19 -24.09 -19.24
CA HIS A 455 -10.39 -22.91 -18.97
C HIS A 455 -9.84 -22.97 -17.55
N TYR A 456 -8.66 -22.39 -17.35
CA TYR A 456 -8.07 -22.27 -16.03
C TYR A 456 -7.16 -21.04 -15.94
N PHE A 457 -7.03 -20.53 -14.71
CA PHE A 457 -6.04 -19.52 -14.38
C PHE A 457 -5.52 -19.71 -12.96
N LEU A 458 -4.29 -19.26 -12.73
CA LEU A 458 -3.69 -19.22 -11.40
C LEU A 458 -3.94 -17.86 -10.77
N TYR A 459 -4.41 -17.83 -9.53
CA TYR A 459 -4.59 -16.58 -8.78
C TYR A 459 -4.27 -16.77 -7.31
N THR A 460 -3.53 -15.82 -6.76
CA THR A 460 -3.09 -15.85 -5.36
C THR A 460 -4.15 -15.23 -4.46
N PHE A 461 -4.78 -16.06 -3.62
CA PHE A 461 -5.75 -15.60 -2.63
C PHE A 461 -5.16 -15.76 -1.23
N ARG A 462 -5.04 -14.63 -0.51
CA ARG A 462 -4.44 -14.58 0.85
C ARG A 462 -2.99 -15.10 0.93
N GLY A 463 -2.22 -15.03 -0.16
CA GLY A 463 -0.83 -15.48 -0.19
C GLY A 463 -0.66 -16.96 -0.53
N LEU A 464 -1.76 -17.68 -0.77
CA LEU A 464 -1.73 -19.05 -1.26
C LEU A 464 -2.16 -19.07 -2.74
N PRO A 465 -1.42 -19.76 -3.62
CA PRO A 465 -1.79 -19.91 -5.02
C PRO A 465 -2.95 -20.89 -5.18
N PHE A 466 -3.97 -20.51 -5.95
CA PHE A 466 -5.10 -21.37 -6.31
C PHE A 466 -5.27 -21.42 -7.82
N TYR A 467 -5.55 -22.60 -8.36
CA TYR A 467 -6.10 -22.74 -9.71
C TYR A 467 -7.61 -22.56 -9.65
N TYR A 468 -8.12 -21.75 -10.54
CA TYR A 468 -9.53 -21.50 -10.77
C TYR A 468 -9.88 -22.11 -12.11
N LEU A 469 -10.76 -23.10 -12.10
CA LEU A 469 -11.09 -23.95 -13.25
C LEU A 469 -12.55 -23.76 -13.63
N ASP A 470 -12.78 -23.62 -14.92
CA ASP A 470 -14.11 -23.74 -15.52
C ASP A 470 -14.25 -25.18 -16.00
N ILE A 471 -15.24 -25.89 -15.44
CA ILE A 471 -15.44 -27.30 -15.74
C ILE A 471 -16.83 -27.57 -16.31
N TYR A 472 -16.93 -28.49 -17.25
CA TYR A 472 -18.19 -29.07 -17.71
C TYR A 472 -18.29 -30.50 -17.23
N MET A 473 -19.33 -30.81 -16.46
CA MET A 473 -19.56 -32.18 -15.99
C MET A 473 -19.95 -33.07 -17.17
N ILE A 474 -19.42 -34.30 -17.21
CA ILE A 474 -19.73 -35.30 -18.22
C ILE A 474 -20.62 -36.36 -17.57
N HIS A 475 -21.80 -36.57 -18.15
CA HIS A 475 -22.74 -37.60 -17.70
C HIS A 475 -23.14 -38.47 -18.88
N ASN A 476 -22.91 -39.78 -18.80
CA ASN A 476 -23.20 -40.75 -19.88
C ASN A 476 -22.63 -40.30 -21.25
N GLU A 477 -21.35 -39.90 -21.28
CA GLU A 477 -20.65 -39.41 -22.48
C GLU A 477 -21.18 -38.08 -23.08
N VAL A 478 -22.11 -37.41 -22.38
CA VAL A 478 -22.63 -36.09 -22.77
C VAL A 478 -22.04 -35.01 -21.88
N VAL A 479 -21.38 -34.02 -22.49
CA VAL A 479 -20.86 -32.83 -21.81
C VAL A 479 -22.02 -31.90 -21.45
N SER A 480 -22.08 -31.45 -20.19
CA SER A 480 -23.06 -30.47 -19.72
C SER A 480 -22.99 -29.18 -20.52
N ASN A 481 -24.14 -28.54 -20.77
CA ASN A 481 -24.22 -27.20 -21.37
C ASN A 481 -23.90 -26.07 -20.37
N THR A 482 -23.78 -26.40 -19.08
CA THR A 482 -23.45 -25.45 -18.01
C THR A 482 -22.06 -25.73 -17.48
N HIS A 483 -21.22 -24.70 -17.43
CA HIS A 483 -19.93 -24.77 -16.74
C HIS A 483 -20.09 -24.50 -15.24
N THR A 484 -19.24 -25.12 -14.44
CA THR A 484 -19.13 -24.93 -12.99
C THR A 484 -17.77 -24.33 -12.66
N HIS A 485 -17.79 -23.33 -11.78
CA HIS A 485 -16.60 -22.61 -11.34
C HIS A 485 -16.02 -23.25 -10.07
N ILE A 486 -14.88 -23.92 -10.17
CA ILE A 486 -14.21 -24.53 -9.02
C ILE A 486 -12.82 -23.95 -8.76
N LYS A 487 -12.40 -23.89 -7.49
CA LYS A 487 -11.04 -23.53 -7.11
C LYS A 487 -10.36 -24.64 -6.33
N ILE A 488 -9.08 -24.82 -6.59
CA ILE A 488 -8.20 -25.79 -5.95
C ILE A 488 -6.89 -25.12 -5.55
N GLN A 489 -6.30 -25.53 -4.44
CA GLN A 489 -5.00 -25.00 -4.01
C GLN A 489 -3.92 -25.56 -4.93
N ALA A 490 -3.00 -24.72 -5.43
CA ALA A 490 -1.99 -25.14 -6.39
C ALA A 490 -1.01 -26.17 -5.81
N SER A 491 -0.73 -26.09 -4.51
CA SER A 491 0.10 -27.07 -3.78
C SER A 491 -0.64 -28.34 -3.34
N SER A 492 -1.88 -28.55 -3.80
CA SER A 492 -2.59 -29.80 -3.53
C SER A 492 -2.24 -30.84 -4.60
N PRO A 493 -2.39 -32.15 -4.35
CA PRO A 493 -2.18 -33.17 -5.38
C PRO A 493 -2.98 -32.92 -6.67
N PHE A 494 -4.19 -32.37 -6.56
CA PHE A 494 -4.98 -31.94 -7.71
C PHE A 494 -4.35 -30.71 -8.39
N GLY A 495 -3.89 -29.72 -7.63
CA GLY A 495 -3.20 -28.55 -8.15
C GLY A 495 -1.89 -28.88 -8.87
N GLU A 496 -1.06 -29.74 -8.28
CA GLU A 496 0.19 -30.24 -8.89
C GLU A 496 -0.08 -31.01 -10.17
N TYR A 497 -1.15 -31.81 -10.18
CA TYR A 497 -1.57 -32.52 -11.39
C TYR A 497 -2.01 -31.54 -12.49
N ILE A 498 -2.83 -30.53 -12.15
CA ILE A 498 -3.25 -29.49 -13.10
C ILE A 498 -2.03 -28.74 -13.67
N ALA A 499 -1.05 -28.41 -12.82
CA ALA A 499 0.20 -27.80 -13.26
C ALA A 499 0.99 -28.70 -14.23
N SER A 500 0.93 -30.03 -14.05
CA SER A 500 1.65 -31.00 -14.88
C SER A 500 0.99 -31.29 -16.24
N VAL A 501 -0.33 -31.10 -16.35
CA VAL A 501 -1.10 -31.49 -17.55
C VAL A 501 -1.51 -30.28 -18.39
N ILE A 502 -1.68 -29.09 -17.80
CA ILE A 502 -2.13 -27.90 -18.52
C ILE A 502 -0.99 -26.88 -18.61
N GLY A 503 -0.30 -26.90 -19.76
CA GLY A 503 0.90 -26.07 -20.01
C GLY A 503 0.62 -24.74 -20.71
N GLN A 504 -0.60 -24.52 -21.23
CA GLN A 504 -1.04 -23.25 -21.81
C GLN A 504 -2.49 -22.94 -21.41
N PRO A 505 -2.91 -21.66 -21.23
CA PRO A 505 -4.21 -21.27 -20.66
C PRO A 505 -5.50 -21.74 -21.37
N ASN A 506 -5.41 -22.45 -22.50
CA ASN A 506 -6.56 -22.82 -23.35
C ASN A 506 -6.56 -24.30 -23.75
N GLN A 507 -5.90 -25.17 -22.98
CA GLN A 507 -5.85 -26.60 -23.28
C GLN A 507 -7.00 -27.34 -22.57
N GLU A 508 -7.88 -27.93 -23.37
CA GLU A 508 -8.99 -28.76 -22.89
C GLU A 508 -8.49 -30.12 -22.40
N VAL A 509 -8.91 -30.51 -21.17
CA VAL A 509 -8.51 -31.77 -20.55
C VAL A 509 -9.68 -32.45 -19.88
N VAL A 510 -9.92 -33.71 -20.22
CA VAL A 510 -10.93 -34.55 -19.56
C VAL A 510 -10.31 -35.26 -18.37
N LEU A 511 -10.94 -35.14 -17.21
CA LEU A 511 -10.46 -35.65 -15.93
C LEU A 511 -11.54 -36.48 -15.25
N LYS A 512 -11.10 -37.52 -14.55
CA LYS A 512 -11.95 -38.36 -13.70
C LYS A 512 -11.51 -38.29 -12.26
N VAL A 513 -12.44 -38.07 -11.33
CA VAL A 513 -12.17 -38.15 -9.89
C VAL A 513 -12.07 -39.61 -9.47
N THR A 514 -10.86 -40.07 -9.16
CA THR A 514 -10.62 -41.45 -8.73
C THR A 514 -10.93 -41.65 -7.25
N ARG A 515 -10.64 -40.64 -6.41
CA ARG A 515 -10.88 -40.71 -4.96
C ARG A 515 -10.91 -39.31 -4.33
N ILE A 516 -11.73 -39.15 -3.29
CA ILE A 516 -11.68 -37.98 -2.39
C ILE A 516 -11.42 -38.47 -0.96
N HIS A 517 -10.36 -37.98 -0.31
CA HIS A 517 -10.01 -38.34 1.07
C HIS A 517 -9.47 -37.11 1.82
N ASN A 518 -9.98 -36.83 3.03
CA ASN A 518 -9.57 -35.67 3.85
C ASN A 518 -9.53 -34.34 3.08
N ARG A 519 -10.55 -34.08 2.24
CA ARG A 519 -10.64 -32.88 1.38
C ARG A 519 -9.57 -32.78 0.29
N ILE A 520 -8.82 -33.86 0.05
CA ILE A 520 -7.87 -34.02 -1.05
C ILE A 520 -8.57 -34.79 -2.17
N ILE A 521 -8.52 -34.24 -3.39
CA ILE A 521 -9.10 -34.85 -4.60
C ILE A 521 -7.95 -35.50 -5.37
N HIS A 522 -8.11 -36.77 -5.72
CA HIS A 522 -7.25 -37.49 -6.64
C HIS A 522 -7.98 -37.63 -7.98
N ILE A 523 -7.25 -37.39 -9.06
CA ILE A 523 -7.77 -37.43 -10.41
C ILE A 523 -6.84 -38.20 -11.33
N GLU A 524 -7.38 -38.66 -12.44
CA GLU A 524 -6.64 -39.17 -13.59
C GLU A 524 -7.18 -38.55 -14.87
N ARG A 525 -6.34 -38.51 -15.91
CA ARG A 525 -6.75 -38.10 -17.26
C ARG A 525 -7.32 -39.32 -17.96
N ILE A 526 -8.45 -39.13 -18.64
CA ILE A 526 -9.13 -40.16 -19.44
C ILE A 526 -9.22 -39.74 -20.90
#